data_AF-A0A0U5GCU6-F1
#
_entry.id   AF-A0A0U5GCU6-F1
#
_cell.length_a   1.000
_cell.length_b   1.000
_cell.length_c   1.000
_cell.angle_alpha   90.00
_cell.angle_beta   90.00
_cell.angle_gamma   90.00
#
_symmetry.space_group_name_H-M   'P 1'
#
loop_
_entity.id
_entity.type
_entity.pdbx_description
1 polymer ?
#
loop_
_entity_poly.entity_id
_entity_poly.type
_entity_poly.pdbx_seq_one_letter_code
_entity_poly.pdbx_strand_id
1 'polypeptide(L)'
;MLLLLYYLVASALLQVQHVAALPQGLALSETSSEPSATPLATALADGNRTCDFDKIDDFFSYANKNGLNITVEVQHCQNLCLLTYGTGNPDLSGIGMMVAYTLQTTFTILLGPVYRVLYLTCGPVSSFVRDLKDIQMNFFSSNGFFIGSSALATLANLSQNPPTFEIAEMQAMAFLQVNSILVTFFCMVIAQPMSRWAARVFLYFVVFVLVIVALGLAHLNGDSKRDWRLASDGCAHSSTDYDVINPIPYPSWTVAIFAVVGTVAFWLQSLREKFQADKLHKSAFRVLMAFWVLLIGLLVAGMIVGLEMMWRQRRHLKSLARDQFEDDQWGFGQIAALTIWAPIVVEFIYILNDLAQEKSRRWGRGNHRLSVMLSPKILQDEQPVPSQASESQTEMKEQGGSRSIVEVSGAP
;
A
#
# COMPACT_ATOMS: atom_id res chain seq x y z
N MET A 1 6.66 -28.71 -5.10
CA MET A 1 6.08 -27.35 -5.12
C MET A 1 4.97 -27.17 -4.08
N LEU A 2 3.97 -28.04 -3.95
CA LEU A 2 2.99 -27.97 -2.84
C LEU A 2 3.65 -27.97 -1.44
N LEU A 3 4.66 -28.82 -1.23
CA LEU A 3 5.45 -28.83 0.01
C LEU A 3 6.20 -27.51 0.26
N LEU A 4 6.66 -26.83 -0.80
CA LEU A 4 7.34 -25.53 -0.69
C LEU A 4 6.34 -24.41 -0.36
N LEU A 5 5.12 -24.48 -0.91
CA LEU A 5 4.03 -23.57 -0.60
C LEU A 5 3.56 -23.74 0.85
N TYR A 6 3.39 -24.98 1.32
CA TYR A 6 3.11 -25.25 2.74
C TYR A 6 4.24 -24.76 3.64
N TYR A 7 5.49 -24.89 3.21
CA TYR A 7 6.64 -24.40 3.98
C TYR A 7 6.72 -22.87 4.02
N LEU A 8 6.37 -22.19 2.92
CA LEU A 8 6.31 -20.72 2.85
C LEU A 8 5.11 -20.16 3.63
N VAL A 9 3.94 -20.80 3.55
CA VAL A 9 2.77 -20.44 4.35
C VAL A 9 3.02 -20.72 5.82
N ALA A 10 3.63 -21.86 6.16
CA ALA A 10 4.03 -22.16 7.54
C ALA A 10 5.10 -21.18 8.05
N SER A 11 6.09 -20.79 7.23
CA SER A 11 7.08 -19.77 7.60
C SER A 11 6.43 -18.39 7.79
N ALA A 12 5.51 -17.99 6.91
CA ALA A 12 4.79 -16.74 7.06
C ALA A 12 3.92 -16.73 8.32
N LEU A 13 3.22 -17.84 8.62
CA LEU A 13 2.44 -18.01 9.84
C LEU A 13 3.33 -18.06 11.09
N LEU A 14 4.52 -18.69 11.03
CA LEU A 14 5.49 -18.70 12.12
C LEU A 14 6.05 -17.31 12.39
N GLN A 15 6.31 -16.51 11.35
CA GLN A 15 6.76 -15.13 11.53
C GLN A 15 5.67 -14.24 12.12
N VAL A 16 4.40 -14.47 11.78
CA VAL A 16 3.26 -13.78 12.42
C VAL A 16 3.12 -14.20 13.89
N GLN A 17 3.34 -15.47 14.23
CA GLN A 17 3.30 -15.95 15.62
C GLN A 17 4.49 -15.45 16.46
N HIS A 18 5.68 -15.32 15.88
CA HIS A 18 6.84 -14.77 16.61
C HIS A 18 6.73 -13.27 16.90
N VAL A 19 6.01 -12.52 16.07
CA VAL A 19 5.71 -11.09 16.35
C VAL A 19 4.63 -10.95 17.43
N ALA A 20 3.73 -11.92 17.58
CA ALA A 20 2.67 -11.90 18.59
C ALA A 20 3.10 -12.40 19.99
N ALA A 21 4.28 -13.02 20.10
CA ALA A 21 4.74 -13.68 21.33
C ALA A 21 5.98 -13.02 21.96
N LEU A 22 6.11 -11.69 21.90
CA LEU A 22 7.11 -10.98 22.72
C LEU A 22 6.58 -10.85 24.16
N PRO A 23 7.31 -11.30 25.19
CA PRO A 23 6.83 -11.31 26.56
C PRO A 23 6.74 -9.87 27.08
N GLN A 24 5.55 -9.49 27.56
CA GLN A 24 5.33 -8.30 28.38
C GLN A 24 6.08 -8.50 29.70
N GLY A 25 7.29 -7.94 29.79
CA GLY A 25 8.04 -7.87 31.03
C GLY A 25 7.38 -6.89 31.99
N LEU A 26 6.71 -7.43 33.02
CA LEU A 26 6.30 -6.67 34.20
C LEU A 26 7.55 -6.20 34.96
N ALA A 27 7.91 -4.93 34.81
CA ALA A 27 8.83 -4.25 35.71
C ALA A 27 8.06 -3.17 36.48
N LEU A 28 7.60 -3.55 37.67
CA LEU A 28 7.18 -2.62 38.71
C LEU A 28 8.46 -2.01 39.28
N SER A 29 8.71 -0.71 39.06
CA SER A 29 9.86 -0.03 39.66
C SER A 29 9.40 1.12 40.53
N GLU A 30 9.69 0.98 41.82
CA GLU A 30 9.48 1.96 42.87
C GLU A 30 10.23 3.25 42.56
N THR A 31 9.50 4.35 42.61
CA THR A 31 10.01 5.72 42.61
C THR A 31 10.83 5.97 43.87
N SER A 32 12.16 6.06 43.73
CA SER A 32 13.04 6.68 44.72
C SER A 32 13.43 8.07 44.23
N SER A 33 13.09 9.06 45.05
CA SER A 33 13.45 10.46 44.93
C SER A 33 14.83 10.70 45.54
N GLU A 34 15.77 11.31 44.81
CA GLU A 34 16.79 12.17 45.41
C GLU A 34 17.25 13.27 44.45
N PRO A 35 17.74 14.42 44.97
CA PRO A 35 17.81 15.68 44.25
C PRO A 35 19.20 15.92 43.64
N SER A 36 19.27 16.67 42.55
CA SER A 36 20.55 17.29 42.20
C SER A 36 20.42 18.62 41.46
N ALA A 37 21.25 19.53 41.97
CA ALA A 37 21.98 20.59 41.29
C ALA A 37 21.18 21.73 40.63
N THR A 38 21.14 22.82 41.39
CA THR A 38 20.91 24.20 40.92
C THR A 38 21.92 24.61 39.83
N PRO A 39 21.46 25.14 38.68
CA PRO A 39 22.20 26.12 37.93
C PRO A 39 21.62 27.51 38.17
N LEU A 40 22.53 28.46 38.33
CA LEU A 40 22.31 29.89 38.53
C LEU A 40 21.43 30.47 37.41
N ALA A 41 20.12 30.54 37.66
CA ALA A 41 19.16 31.23 36.80
C ALA A 41 19.13 32.71 37.15
N THR A 42 19.33 33.54 36.13
CA THR A 42 19.01 34.96 36.15
C THR A 42 17.54 35.12 36.50
N ALA A 43 17.25 35.59 37.71
CA ALA A 43 15.91 35.76 38.25
C ALA A 43 15.14 36.85 37.49
N LEU A 44 14.49 36.47 36.40
CA LEU A 44 13.34 37.17 35.84
C LEU A 44 12.07 36.54 36.44
N ALA A 45 11.56 37.22 37.47
CA ALA A 45 10.21 37.16 38.04
C ALA A 45 9.42 35.84 37.84
N ASP A 46 9.46 34.98 38.87
CA ASP A 46 8.68 33.73 39.02
C ASP A 46 7.15 33.93 39.22
N GLY A 47 6.62 35.11 38.96
CA GLY A 47 5.19 35.39 39.10
C GLY A 47 4.49 35.37 37.76
N ASN A 48 3.88 34.24 37.40
CA ASN A 48 2.95 34.05 36.27
C ASN A 48 3.52 33.45 34.96
N ARG A 49 4.46 32.48 35.03
CA ARG A 49 4.76 31.61 33.89
C ARG A 49 3.63 30.59 33.71
N THR A 50 2.98 30.61 32.56
CA THR A 50 1.92 29.65 32.21
C THR A 50 2.54 28.48 31.46
N CYS A 51 2.50 27.28 32.05
CA CYS A 51 2.88 26.01 31.38
C CYS A 51 1.66 25.25 30.83
N ASP A 52 0.46 25.82 30.99
CA ASP A 52 -0.80 25.18 30.64
C ASP A 52 -1.24 25.66 29.26
N PHE A 53 -0.96 24.86 28.25
CA PHE A 53 -1.32 25.10 26.87
C PHE A 53 -2.03 23.88 26.32
N ASP A 54 -3.18 24.05 25.68
CA ASP A 54 -3.88 22.96 24.98
C ASP A 54 -3.26 22.71 23.60
N LYS A 55 -2.68 23.76 22.99
CA LYS A 55 -2.05 23.70 21.67
C LYS A 55 -0.66 24.28 21.71
N ILE A 56 0.20 23.63 20.97
CA ILE A 56 1.60 23.97 20.89
C ILE A 56 1.85 25.22 20.02
N ASP A 57 0.95 25.53 19.08
CA ASP A 57 0.94 26.80 18.35
C ASP A 57 0.61 28.01 19.25
N ASP A 58 -0.22 27.81 20.28
CA ASP A 58 -0.53 28.87 21.26
C ASP A 58 0.71 29.17 22.12
N PHE A 59 1.47 28.13 22.49
CA PHE A 59 2.76 28.28 23.15
C PHE A 59 3.76 29.03 22.27
N PHE A 60 3.90 28.68 20.98
CA PHE A 60 4.81 29.40 20.08
C PHE A 60 4.42 30.86 19.90
N SER A 61 3.12 31.14 19.75
CA SER A 61 2.60 32.50 19.69
C SER A 61 2.92 33.29 20.96
N TYR A 62 2.77 32.66 22.13
CA TYR A 62 3.12 33.24 23.43
C TYR A 62 4.62 33.49 23.58
N ALA A 63 5.47 32.51 23.24
CA ALA A 63 6.91 32.61 23.34
C ALA A 63 7.46 33.71 22.42
N ASN A 64 7.00 33.74 21.16
CA ASN A 64 7.40 34.75 20.19
C ASN A 64 6.94 36.16 20.61
N LYS A 65 5.71 36.29 21.12
CA LYS A 65 5.18 37.58 21.60
C LYS A 65 5.96 38.14 22.79
N ASN A 66 6.42 37.27 23.69
CA ASN A 66 7.15 37.65 24.90
C ASN A 66 8.68 37.60 24.77
N GLY A 67 9.20 37.21 23.59
CA GLY A 67 10.64 37.07 23.36
C GLY A 67 11.31 35.99 24.21
N LEU A 68 10.58 34.91 24.53
CA LEU A 68 11.07 33.80 25.34
C LEU A 68 11.94 32.85 24.51
N ASN A 69 12.91 32.20 25.17
CA ASN A 69 13.69 31.14 24.56
C ASN A 69 12.91 29.83 24.61
N ILE A 70 12.33 29.42 23.47
CA ILE A 70 11.49 28.23 23.31
C ILE A 70 12.13 26.99 23.96
N THR A 71 13.40 26.73 23.70
CA THR A 71 14.11 25.55 24.21
C THR A 71 14.15 25.52 25.74
N VAL A 72 14.35 26.68 26.37
CA VAL A 72 14.44 26.80 27.85
C VAL A 72 13.06 26.63 28.48
N GLU A 73 12.02 27.20 27.89
CA GLU A 73 10.66 27.08 28.40
C GLU A 73 10.14 25.64 28.31
N VAL A 74 10.45 24.95 27.20
CA VAL A 74 10.08 23.53 27.02
C VAL A 74 10.80 22.62 28.00
N GLN A 75 12.08 22.90 28.31
CA GLN A 75 12.81 22.18 29.38
C GLN A 75 12.17 22.35 30.75
N HIS A 76 11.52 23.49 30.99
CA HIS A 76 10.91 23.80 32.28
C HIS A 76 9.49 23.23 32.41
N CYS A 77 8.70 23.24 31.33
CA CYS A 77 7.32 22.77 31.31
C CYS A 77 7.21 21.38 30.65
N GLN A 78 7.19 20.30 31.45
CA GLN A 78 7.11 18.92 30.92
C GLN A 78 5.89 18.66 30.01
N ASN A 79 4.75 19.32 30.25
CA ASN A 79 3.54 19.19 29.42
C ASN A 79 3.78 19.61 27.96
N LEU A 80 4.70 20.55 27.71
CA LEU A 80 5.07 20.96 26.36
C LEU A 80 5.76 19.84 25.58
N CYS A 81 6.45 18.93 26.27
CA CYS A 81 7.02 17.76 25.62
C CYS A 81 5.97 16.75 25.20
N LEU A 82 4.92 16.58 25.99
CA LEU A 82 3.78 15.74 25.62
C LEU A 82 3.01 16.33 24.43
N LEU A 83 2.86 17.66 24.36
CA LEU A 83 2.27 18.35 23.21
C LEU A 83 3.16 18.29 21.94
N THR A 84 4.48 18.19 22.11
CA THR A 84 5.43 18.12 20.99
C THR A 84 5.52 16.70 20.41
N TYR A 85 5.69 15.70 21.26
CA TYR A 85 5.92 14.32 20.84
C TYR A 85 4.67 13.43 20.84
N GLY A 86 3.66 13.76 21.65
CA GLY A 86 2.52 12.89 21.85
C GLY A 86 2.85 11.58 22.57
N THR A 87 1.83 10.75 22.75
CA THR A 87 1.94 9.36 23.22
C THR A 87 1.95 8.35 22.06
N GLY A 88 1.77 8.84 20.83
CA GLY A 88 1.57 8.03 19.63
C GLY A 88 0.09 7.80 19.33
N ASN A 89 -0.21 7.41 18.10
CA ASN A 89 -1.56 7.04 17.68
C ASN A 89 -1.56 5.62 17.09
N PRO A 90 -1.96 4.59 17.87
CA PRO A 90 -1.87 3.21 17.42
C PRO A 90 -2.70 2.91 16.16
N ASP A 91 -3.70 3.74 15.82
CA ASP A 91 -4.51 3.55 14.60
C ASP A 91 -3.88 4.14 13.34
N LEU A 92 -2.85 5.00 13.46
CA LEU A 92 -2.12 5.59 12.34
C LEU A 92 -0.67 5.09 12.28
N SER A 93 0.00 5.03 13.43
CA SER A 93 1.42 4.75 13.60
C SER A 93 1.70 3.40 14.26
N GLY A 94 0.64 2.69 14.67
CA GLY A 94 0.75 1.40 15.37
C GLY A 94 1.38 0.28 14.56
N ILE A 95 1.82 -0.79 15.25
CA ILE A 95 2.65 -1.84 14.63
C ILE A 95 1.97 -2.52 13.44
N GLY A 96 0.68 -2.82 13.57
CA GLY A 96 -0.07 -3.42 12.48
C GLY A 96 -0.26 -2.46 11.29
N MET A 97 -0.37 -1.15 11.53
CA MET A 97 -0.40 -0.15 10.45
C MET A 97 0.92 -0.09 9.70
N MET A 98 2.05 -0.08 10.41
CA MET A 98 3.38 -0.10 9.80
C MET A 98 3.61 -1.34 8.94
N VAL A 99 3.13 -2.50 9.38
CA VAL A 99 3.13 -3.72 8.57
C VAL A 99 2.20 -3.56 7.35
N ALA A 100 1.01 -2.97 7.52
CA ALA A 100 0.08 -2.72 6.40
C ALA A 100 0.69 -1.77 5.34
N TYR A 101 1.38 -0.70 5.73
CA TYR A 101 2.09 0.19 4.79
C TYR A 101 3.25 -0.53 4.07
N THR A 102 3.93 -1.43 4.76
CA THR A 102 4.98 -2.26 4.18
C THR A 102 4.41 -3.23 3.13
N LEU A 103 3.27 -3.88 3.43
CA LEU A 103 2.53 -4.72 2.49
C LEU A 103 2.02 -3.90 1.30
N GLN A 104 1.42 -2.73 1.55
CA GLN A 104 0.97 -1.80 0.52
C GLN A 104 2.11 -1.46 -0.45
N THR A 105 3.27 -1.08 0.07
CA THR A 105 4.44 -0.71 -0.73
C THR A 105 4.93 -1.89 -1.55
N THR A 106 5.05 -3.05 -0.93
CA THR A 106 5.47 -4.30 -1.58
C THR A 106 4.53 -4.67 -2.72
N PHE A 107 3.21 -4.70 -2.47
CA PHE A 107 2.23 -5.02 -3.50
C PHE A 107 2.12 -3.96 -4.58
N THR A 108 2.28 -2.68 -4.25
CA THR A 108 2.33 -1.60 -5.25
C THR A 108 3.47 -1.83 -6.24
N ILE A 109 4.66 -2.24 -5.76
CA ILE A 109 5.82 -2.53 -6.62
C ILE A 109 5.61 -3.81 -7.44
N LEU A 110 5.16 -4.89 -6.79
CA LEU A 110 4.98 -6.19 -7.44
C LEU A 110 3.85 -6.19 -8.47
N LEU A 111 2.67 -5.66 -8.10
CA LEU A 111 1.47 -5.67 -8.93
C LEU A 111 1.35 -4.42 -9.82
N GLY A 112 2.20 -3.40 -9.60
CA GLY A 112 2.33 -2.23 -10.47
C GLY A 112 3.42 -2.43 -11.54
N PRO A 113 4.62 -1.86 -11.36
CA PRO A 113 5.67 -1.85 -12.38
C PRO A 113 6.17 -3.25 -12.75
N VAL A 114 6.41 -4.14 -11.78
CA VAL A 114 6.94 -5.49 -12.06
C VAL A 114 5.95 -6.28 -12.90
N TYR A 115 4.69 -6.35 -12.46
CA TYR A 115 3.65 -7.01 -13.22
C TYR A 115 3.44 -6.38 -14.60
N ARG A 116 3.48 -5.05 -14.73
CA ARG A 116 3.35 -4.37 -16.02
C ARG A 116 4.47 -4.77 -16.99
N VAL A 117 5.71 -4.85 -16.52
CA VAL A 117 6.85 -5.33 -17.33
C VAL A 117 6.63 -6.78 -17.74
N LEU A 118 6.28 -7.66 -16.79
CA LEU A 118 6.00 -9.07 -17.06
C LEU A 118 4.86 -9.26 -18.07
N TYR A 119 3.80 -8.46 -17.97
CA TYR A 119 2.67 -8.50 -18.90
C TYR A 119 3.10 -8.11 -20.32
N LEU A 120 3.91 -7.07 -20.45
CA LEU A 120 4.41 -6.62 -21.76
C LEU A 120 5.39 -7.61 -22.41
N THR A 121 6.23 -8.29 -21.60
CA THR A 121 7.24 -9.23 -22.12
C THR A 121 6.71 -10.65 -22.31
N CYS A 122 5.87 -11.13 -21.39
CA CYS A 122 5.48 -12.54 -21.28
C CYS A 122 3.98 -12.77 -21.48
N GLY A 123 3.14 -11.73 -21.45
CA GLY A 123 1.69 -11.84 -21.62
C GLY A 123 1.23 -12.55 -22.90
N PRO A 124 1.90 -12.41 -24.06
CA PRO A 124 1.54 -13.16 -25.26
C PRO A 124 1.75 -14.67 -25.15
N VAL A 125 2.68 -15.11 -24.29
CA VAL A 125 3.16 -16.51 -24.23
C VAL A 125 2.59 -17.25 -23.02
N SER A 126 2.36 -16.55 -21.90
CA SER A 126 1.97 -17.16 -20.64
C SER A 126 0.52 -16.83 -20.27
N SER A 127 -0.33 -17.86 -20.14
CA SER A 127 -1.68 -17.72 -19.59
C SER A 127 -1.65 -17.19 -18.16
N PHE A 128 -0.78 -17.74 -17.32
CA PHE A 128 -0.59 -17.31 -15.92
C PHE A 128 -0.38 -15.81 -15.78
N VAL A 129 0.48 -15.20 -16.61
CA VAL A 129 0.73 -13.75 -16.57
C VAL A 129 -0.53 -12.96 -16.93
N ARG A 130 -1.42 -13.48 -17.77
CA ARG A 130 -2.71 -12.81 -18.05
C ARG A 130 -3.70 -12.97 -16.90
N ASP A 131 -3.66 -14.11 -16.20
CA ASP A 131 -4.55 -14.40 -15.07
C ASP A 131 -4.20 -13.55 -13.83
N LEU A 132 -2.93 -13.15 -13.68
CA LEU A 132 -2.50 -12.18 -12.67
C LEU A 132 -3.20 -10.81 -12.76
N LYS A 133 -3.89 -10.49 -13.88
CA LYS A 133 -4.68 -9.26 -13.97
C LYS A 133 -5.75 -9.20 -12.88
N ASP A 134 -6.33 -10.34 -12.51
CA ASP A 134 -7.43 -10.38 -11.54
C ASP A 134 -6.92 -10.05 -10.14
N ILE A 135 -5.72 -10.53 -9.79
CA ILE A 135 -5.00 -10.12 -8.59
C ILE A 135 -4.70 -8.61 -8.61
N GLN A 136 -4.19 -8.09 -9.73
CA GLN A 136 -3.91 -6.66 -9.86
C GLN A 136 -5.18 -5.82 -9.63
N MET A 137 -6.33 -6.24 -10.16
CA MET A 137 -7.59 -5.53 -9.97
C MET A 137 -8.07 -5.54 -8.51
N ASN A 138 -7.95 -6.68 -7.84
CA ASN A 138 -8.32 -6.80 -6.43
C ASN A 138 -7.37 -5.98 -5.55
N PHE A 139 -6.08 -5.96 -5.87
CA PHE A 139 -5.12 -5.07 -5.24
C PHE A 139 -5.49 -3.60 -5.44
N PHE A 140 -5.85 -3.18 -6.66
CA PHE A 140 -6.23 -1.79 -6.94
C PHE A 140 -7.44 -1.34 -6.12
N SER A 141 -8.47 -2.17 -6.02
CA SER A 141 -9.64 -1.89 -5.18
C SER A 141 -9.26 -1.79 -3.70
N SER A 142 -8.48 -2.75 -3.21
CA SER A 142 -8.05 -2.82 -1.80
C SER A 142 -7.15 -1.65 -1.44
N ASN A 143 -6.21 -1.30 -2.32
CA ASN A 143 -5.29 -0.17 -2.16
C ASN A 143 -6.07 1.15 -2.14
N GLY A 144 -7.00 1.36 -3.08
CA GLY A 144 -7.84 2.55 -3.10
C GLY A 144 -8.67 2.73 -1.83
N PHE A 145 -9.24 1.63 -1.31
CA PHE A 145 -9.94 1.63 -0.04
C PHE A 145 -9.01 1.96 1.13
N PHE A 146 -7.86 1.29 1.23
CA PHE A 146 -6.86 1.55 2.27
C PHE A 146 -6.37 3.00 2.28
N ILE A 147 -6.01 3.53 1.11
CA ILE A 147 -5.61 4.94 0.93
C ILE A 147 -6.75 5.86 1.40
N GLY A 148 -7.98 5.63 0.93
CA GLY A 148 -9.13 6.45 1.30
C GLY A 148 -9.42 6.45 2.80
N SER A 149 -9.40 5.28 3.43
CA SER A 149 -9.57 5.14 4.89
C SER A 149 -8.46 5.84 5.66
N SER A 150 -7.20 5.69 5.25
CA SER A 150 -6.07 6.37 5.90
C SER A 150 -6.14 7.90 5.78
N ALA A 151 -6.56 8.42 4.62
CA ALA A 151 -6.78 9.85 4.42
C ALA A 151 -7.91 10.39 5.29
N LEU A 152 -9.03 9.66 5.41
CA LEU A 152 -10.13 10.04 6.30
C LEU A 152 -9.72 10.01 7.77
N ALA A 153 -8.98 8.98 8.20
CA ALA A 153 -8.45 8.90 9.56
C ALA A 153 -7.49 10.05 9.86
N THR A 154 -6.64 10.41 8.90
CA THR A 154 -5.75 11.59 8.98
C THR A 154 -6.55 12.88 9.16
N LEU A 155 -7.58 13.11 8.34
CA LEU A 155 -8.44 14.31 8.45
C LEU A 155 -9.19 14.36 9.78
N ALA A 156 -9.69 13.21 10.25
CA ALA A 156 -10.35 13.12 11.55
C ALA A 156 -9.36 13.44 12.69
N ASN A 157 -8.14 12.92 12.65
CA ASN A 157 -7.16 13.18 13.71
C ASN A 157 -6.67 14.63 13.68
N LEU A 158 -6.44 15.21 12.49
CA LEU A 158 -6.11 16.63 12.34
C LEU A 158 -7.16 17.55 12.96
N SER A 159 -8.45 17.16 12.92
CA SER A 159 -9.51 17.95 13.56
C SER A 159 -9.42 17.99 15.09
N GLN A 160 -8.71 17.04 15.70
CA GLN A 160 -8.53 16.91 17.14
C GLN A 160 -7.30 17.66 17.68
N ASN A 161 -6.59 18.42 16.83
CA ASN A 161 -5.34 19.14 17.16
C ASN A 161 -4.25 18.18 17.69
N PRO A 162 -3.81 17.23 16.85
CA PRO A 162 -2.85 16.22 17.26
C PRO A 162 -1.48 16.85 17.54
N PRO A 163 -0.63 16.19 18.34
CA PRO A 163 0.73 16.64 18.60
C PRO A 163 1.55 16.69 17.30
N THR A 164 2.58 17.52 17.27
CA THR A 164 3.35 17.80 16.05
C THR A 164 3.98 16.56 15.44
N PHE A 165 4.47 15.66 16.29
CA PHE A 165 5.04 14.43 15.81
C PHE A 165 4.01 13.61 15.00
N GLU A 166 2.78 13.49 15.50
CA GLU A 166 1.70 12.82 14.78
C GLU A 166 1.39 13.52 13.45
N ILE A 167 1.44 14.86 13.40
CA ILE A 167 1.29 15.62 12.15
C ILE A 167 2.41 15.26 11.15
N ALA A 168 3.66 15.19 11.62
CA ALA A 168 4.80 14.83 10.77
C ALA A 168 4.69 13.40 10.23
N GLU A 169 4.14 12.48 11.03
CA GLU A 169 3.87 11.11 10.60
C GLU A 169 2.70 11.04 9.61
N MET A 170 1.61 11.79 9.84
CA MET A 170 0.53 11.93 8.87
C MET A 170 1.01 12.50 7.54
N GLN A 171 1.96 13.45 7.56
CA GLN A 171 2.58 13.98 6.36
C GLN A 171 3.37 12.88 5.60
N ALA A 172 4.15 12.08 6.32
CA ALA A 172 4.90 10.96 5.74
C ALA A 172 3.98 9.87 5.15
N MET A 173 2.91 9.55 5.88
CA MET A 173 1.84 8.66 5.43
C MET A 173 1.16 9.20 4.17
N ALA A 174 0.69 10.45 4.17
CA ALA A 174 0.04 11.05 3.01
C ALA A 174 0.97 11.08 1.79
N PHE A 175 2.26 11.32 1.98
CA PHE A 175 3.26 11.21 0.92
C PHE A 175 3.37 9.79 0.37
N LEU A 176 3.46 8.77 1.23
CA LEU A 176 3.41 7.36 0.82
C LEU A 176 2.16 7.07 -0.02
N GLN A 177 1.00 7.52 0.46
CA GLN A 177 -0.31 7.31 -0.18
C GLN A 177 -0.38 7.97 -1.57
N VAL A 178 0.08 9.22 -1.71
CA VAL A 178 0.16 9.95 -2.99
C VAL A 178 1.01 9.17 -4.00
N ASN A 179 2.18 8.68 -3.59
CA ASN A 179 3.03 7.96 -4.50
C ASN A 179 2.42 6.60 -4.87
N SER A 180 1.79 5.90 -3.92
CA SER A 180 1.10 4.62 -4.17
C SER A 180 -0.04 4.76 -5.18
N ILE A 181 -0.88 5.78 -5.04
CA ILE A 181 -2.02 6.00 -5.93
C ILE A 181 -1.55 6.35 -7.34
N LEU A 182 -0.51 7.16 -7.49
CA LEU A 182 0.05 7.53 -8.79
C LEU A 182 0.71 6.34 -9.49
N VAL A 183 1.52 5.54 -8.78
CA VAL A 183 2.12 4.32 -9.34
C VAL A 183 1.04 3.34 -9.77
N THR A 184 0.02 3.14 -8.93
CA THR A 184 -1.13 2.28 -9.22
C THR A 184 -1.85 2.73 -10.49
N PHE A 185 -2.16 4.02 -10.58
CA PHE A 185 -2.85 4.60 -11.72
C PHE A 185 -2.04 4.46 -13.01
N PHE A 186 -0.74 4.79 -12.99
CA PHE A 186 0.10 4.68 -14.18
C PHE A 186 0.28 3.21 -14.61
N CYS A 187 0.48 2.29 -13.67
CA CYS A 187 0.66 0.87 -14.00
C CYS A 187 -0.64 0.13 -14.36
N MET A 188 -1.79 0.80 -14.36
CA MET A 188 -3.08 0.17 -14.64
C MET A 188 -3.12 -0.41 -16.06
N VAL A 189 -3.34 -1.73 -16.17
CA VAL A 189 -3.52 -2.40 -17.46
C VAL A 189 -4.93 -2.13 -17.97
N ILE A 190 -5.04 -1.38 -19.07
CA ILE A 190 -6.30 -1.02 -19.73
C ILE A 190 -6.89 -2.23 -20.45
N ALA A 191 -7.54 -3.13 -19.70
CA ALA A 191 -8.28 -4.27 -20.25
C ALA A 191 -9.72 -4.36 -19.70
N GLN A 192 -10.23 -3.25 -19.15
CA GLN A 192 -11.55 -3.19 -18.53
C GLN A 192 -12.60 -2.62 -19.50
N PRO A 193 -13.87 -3.08 -19.41
CA PRO A 193 -14.98 -2.43 -20.10
C PRO A 193 -15.15 -0.99 -19.60
N MET A 194 -15.47 -0.06 -20.51
CA MET A 194 -15.47 1.39 -20.26
C MET A 194 -16.32 1.82 -19.05
N SER A 195 -17.44 1.15 -18.76
CA SER A 195 -18.33 1.51 -17.64
C SER A 195 -17.68 1.32 -16.26
N ARG A 196 -16.97 0.21 -16.05
CA ARG A 196 -16.27 -0.07 -14.79
C ARG A 196 -15.00 0.76 -14.66
N TRP A 197 -14.36 1.07 -15.79
CA TRP A 197 -13.18 1.91 -15.81
C TRP A 197 -13.48 3.33 -15.33
N ALA A 198 -14.56 3.95 -15.83
CA ALA A 198 -14.95 5.30 -15.42
C ALA A 198 -15.21 5.41 -13.91
N ALA A 199 -15.93 4.44 -13.32
CA ALA A 199 -16.18 4.42 -11.88
C ALA A 199 -14.90 4.30 -11.05
N ARG A 200 -13.93 3.48 -11.49
CA ARG A 200 -12.63 3.34 -10.82
C ARG A 200 -11.80 4.62 -10.93
N VAL A 201 -11.73 5.22 -12.12
CA VAL A 201 -11.02 6.49 -12.31
C VAL A 201 -11.63 7.58 -11.44
N PHE A 202 -12.96 7.65 -11.35
CA PHE A 202 -13.65 8.57 -10.47
C PHE A 202 -13.30 8.32 -8.99
N LEU A 203 -13.32 7.06 -8.53
CA LEU A 203 -12.91 6.70 -7.18
C LEU A 203 -11.47 7.13 -6.90
N TYR A 204 -10.53 6.84 -7.81
CA TYR A 204 -9.13 7.26 -7.67
C TYR A 204 -8.97 8.77 -7.64
N PHE A 205 -9.74 9.49 -8.43
CA PHE A 205 -9.75 10.95 -8.41
C PHE A 205 -10.22 11.49 -7.05
N VAL A 206 -11.34 10.97 -6.51
CA VAL A 206 -11.85 11.35 -5.19
C VAL A 206 -10.82 11.05 -4.10
N VAL A 207 -10.27 9.83 -4.08
CA VAL A 207 -9.24 9.43 -3.10
C VAL A 207 -7.98 10.28 -3.25
N PHE A 208 -7.55 10.58 -4.48
CA PHE A 208 -6.42 11.47 -4.73
C PHE A 208 -6.65 12.86 -4.15
N VAL A 209 -7.83 13.46 -4.40
CA VAL A 209 -8.18 14.77 -3.82
C VAL A 209 -8.17 14.71 -2.29
N LEU A 210 -8.74 13.67 -1.68
CA LEU A 210 -8.73 13.51 -0.23
C LEU A 210 -7.31 13.44 0.33
N VAL A 211 -6.41 12.68 -0.30
CA VAL A 211 -5.01 12.58 0.13
C VAL A 211 -4.27 13.91 -0.05
N ILE A 212 -4.51 14.65 -1.14
CA ILE A 212 -3.90 15.97 -1.34
C ILE A 212 -4.36 16.97 -0.27
N VAL A 213 -5.65 16.95 0.08
CA VAL A 213 -6.18 17.78 1.17
C VAL A 213 -5.55 17.39 2.50
N ALA A 214 -5.47 16.10 2.81
CA ALA A 214 -4.80 15.61 4.02
C ALA A 214 -3.32 16.03 4.06
N LEU A 215 -2.59 15.90 2.96
CA LEU A 215 -1.19 16.33 2.84
C LEU A 215 -1.04 17.84 3.01
N GLY A 216 -1.95 18.63 2.44
CA GLY A 216 -1.94 20.08 2.54
C GLY A 216 -2.22 20.58 3.95
N LEU A 217 -3.15 19.93 4.67
CA LEU A 217 -3.48 20.26 6.06
C LEU A 217 -2.41 19.77 7.05
N ALA A 218 -1.75 18.65 6.77
CA ALA A 218 -0.63 18.16 7.56
C ALA A 218 0.71 18.88 7.27
N HIS A 219 0.70 19.92 6.44
CA HIS A 219 1.93 20.62 6.07
C HIS A 219 2.40 21.57 7.18
N LEU A 220 3.55 21.27 7.78
CA LEU A 220 4.21 22.14 8.76
C LEU A 220 4.83 23.35 8.04
N ASN A 221 4.29 24.55 8.26
CA ASN A 221 4.76 25.79 7.65
C ASN A 221 6.19 26.19 8.09
N GLY A 222 6.84 27.08 7.33
CA GLY A 222 8.26 27.43 7.47
C GLY A 222 8.69 28.01 8.83
N ASP A 223 7.94 28.97 9.39
CA ASP A 223 8.26 29.56 10.70
C ASP A 223 8.02 28.55 11.84
N SER A 224 6.93 27.81 11.72
CA SER A 224 6.58 26.68 12.58
C SER A 224 7.71 25.64 12.63
N LYS A 225 8.37 25.33 11.50
CA LYS A 225 9.50 24.38 11.46
C LYS A 225 10.67 24.76 12.38
N ARG A 226 11.05 26.05 12.44
CA ARG A 226 12.15 26.48 13.30
C ARG A 226 11.76 26.36 14.77
N ASP A 227 10.56 26.78 15.11
CA ASP A 227 10.05 26.72 16.48
C ASP A 227 9.87 25.26 16.94
N TRP A 228 9.45 24.37 16.04
CA TRP A 228 9.44 22.91 16.25
C TRP A 228 10.80 22.34 16.60
N ARG A 229 11.82 22.79 15.89
CA ARG A 229 13.19 22.37 16.16
C ARG A 229 13.60 22.75 17.57
N LEU A 230 13.37 24.00 17.94
CA LEU A 230 13.74 24.51 19.24
C LEU A 230 12.96 23.82 20.38
N ALA A 231 11.69 23.50 20.15
CA ALA A 231 10.87 22.75 21.12
C ALA A 231 11.34 21.29 21.27
N SER A 232 11.56 20.60 20.15
CA SER A 232 12.07 19.22 20.15
C SER A 232 13.45 19.13 20.81
N ASP A 233 14.36 20.07 20.52
CA ASP A 233 15.68 20.16 21.15
C ASP A 233 15.56 20.41 22.68
N GLY A 234 14.49 21.05 23.14
CA GLY A 234 14.21 21.25 24.58
C GLY A 234 13.76 19.98 25.29
N CYS A 235 13.11 19.06 24.57
CA CYS A 235 12.61 17.79 25.12
C CYS A 235 13.58 16.62 24.93
N ALA A 236 14.42 16.68 23.90
CA ALA A 236 15.38 15.64 23.59
C ALA A 236 16.51 15.60 24.62
N HIS A 237 16.94 14.39 24.98
CA HIS A 237 18.14 14.20 25.79
C HIS A 237 19.43 14.39 24.97
N SER A 238 19.32 14.40 23.63
CA SER A 238 20.43 14.60 22.68
C SER A 238 19.99 15.46 21.49
N SER A 239 20.82 16.41 21.08
CA SER A 239 20.54 17.36 19.98
C SER A 239 20.46 16.73 18.57
N THR A 240 20.68 15.42 18.44
CA THR A 240 20.61 14.67 17.18
C THR A 240 19.20 14.14 16.87
N ASP A 241 18.27 14.27 17.80
CA ASP A 241 16.95 13.66 17.73
C ASP A 241 16.02 14.37 16.75
N TYR A 242 16.19 15.68 16.54
CA TYR A 242 15.40 16.45 15.58
C TYR A 242 15.65 16.08 14.11
N ASP A 243 16.83 15.58 13.76
CA ASP A 243 17.14 15.16 12.38
C ASP A 243 16.25 14.01 11.88
N VAL A 244 15.51 13.37 12.79
CA VAL A 244 14.49 12.37 12.49
C VAL A 244 13.18 13.00 11.98
N ILE A 245 12.83 14.20 12.45
CA ILE A 245 11.61 14.94 12.07
C ILE A 245 11.95 15.93 10.95
N ASN A 246 12.53 15.43 9.86
CA ASN A 246 12.70 16.25 8.67
C ASN A 246 11.38 16.20 7.86
N PRO A 247 10.58 17.28 7.82
CA PRO A 247 9.36 17.30 7.03
C PRO A 247 9.73 17.07 5.57
N ILE A 248 8.87 16.33 4.87
CA ILE A 248 9.09 16.00 3.47
C ILE A 248 9.12 17.31 2.68
N PRO A 249 10.18 17.58 1.90
CA PRO A 249 10.33 18.82 1.13
C PRO A 249 9.44 18.84 -0.12
N TYR A 250 8.24 18.27 -0.03
CA TYR A 250 7.26 18.25 -1.11
C TYR A 250 6.26 19.37 -0.88
N PRO A 251 6.37 20.49 -1.61
CA PRO A 251 5.27 21.43 -1.63
C PRO A 251 4.11 20.81 -2.42
N SER A 252 2.87 21.01 -2.01
CA SER A 252 1.68 20.38 -2.61
C SER A 252 1.58 20.55 -4.13
N TRP A 253 2.10 21.64 -4.69
CA TRP A 253 2.12 21.90 -6.13
C TRP A 253 2.97 20.92 -6.94
N THR A 254 4.06 20.36 -6.40
CA THR A 254 4.88 19.38 -7.14
C THR A 254 4.10 18.10 -7.40
N VAL A 255 3.27 17.67 -6.45
CA VAL A 255 2.39 16.51 -6.61
C VAL A 255 1.39 16.74 -7.74
N ALA A 256 0.78 17.93 -7.79
CA ALA A 256 -0.15 18.28 -8.86
C ALA A 256 0.52 18.23 -10.24
N ILE A 257 1.76 18.72 -10.36
CA ILE A 257 2.54 18.62 -11.60
C ILE A 257 2.78 17.16 -11.99
N PHE A 258 3.24 16.32 -11.06
CA PHE A 258 3.48 14.90 -11.36
C PHE A 258 2.19 14.17 -11.79
N ALA A 259 1.07 14.48 -11.14
CA ALA A 259 -0.23 13.92 -11.49
C ALA A 259 -0.67 14.33 -12.91
N VAL A 260 -0.59 15.62 -13.24
CA VAL A 260 -0.95 16.14 -14.57
C VAL A 260 -0.04 15.54 -15.65
N VAL A 261 1.28 15.65 -15.46
CA VAL A 261 2.28 15.16 -16.41
C VAL A 261 2.13 13.66 -16.65
N GLY A 262 1.97 12.87 -15.58
CA GLY A 262 1.82 11.44 -15.70
C GLY A 262 0.48 11.02 -16.31
N THR A 263 -0.61 11.78 -16.05
CA THR A 263 -1.91 11.55 -16.71
C THR A 263 -1.81 11.77 -18.21
N VAL A 264 -1.19 12.87 -18.65
CA VAL A 264 -0.96 13.13 -20.07
C VAL A 264 -0.13 12.02 -20.70
N ALA A 265 0.95 11.59 -20.04
CA ALA A 265 1.80 10.49 -20.52
C ALA A 265 1.01 9.16 -20.64
N PHE A 266 0.14 8.85 -19.68
CA PHE A 266 -0.73 7.67 -19.70
C PHE A 266 -1.72 7.67 -20.88
N TRP A 267 -2.36 8.82 -21.15
CA TRP A 267 -3.27 8.95 -22.29
C TRP A 267 -2.53 8.82 -23.63
N LEU A 268 -1.35 9.45 -23.75
CA LEU A 268 -0.51 9.32 -24.94
C LEU A 268 -0.05 7.87 -25.16
N GLN A 269 0.25 7.13 -24.09
CA GLN A 269 0.55 5.70 -24.16
C GLN A 269 -0.64 4.88 -24.67
N SER A 270 -1.85 5.22 -24.22
CA SER A 270 -3.09 4.55 -24.65
C SER A 270 -3.37 4.74 -26.14
N LEU A 271 -2.87 5.82 -26.73
CA LEU A 271 -3.00 6.13 -28.15
C LEU A 271 -1.87 5.52 -29.02
N ARG A 272 -1.07 4.59 -28.46
CA ARG A 272 0.09 3.97 -29.13
C ARG A 272 -0.20 3.49 -30.54
N GLU A 273 -1.33 2.81 -30.77
CA GLU A 273 -1.67 2.25 -32.08
C GLU A 273 -1.86 3.33 -33.15
N LYS A 274 -2.38 4.50 -32.78
CA LYS A 274 -2.54 5.63 -33.71
C LYS A 274 -1.22 6.36 -33.98
N PHE A 275 -0.33 6.44 -33.00
CA PHE A 275 0.93 7.18 -33.10
C PHE A 275 2.08 6.40 -33.77
N GLN A 276 1.95 5.09 -33.97
CA GLN A 276 3.02 4.28 -34.56
C GLN A 276 3.09 4.34 -36.11
N ALA A 277 2.20 5.05 -36.78
CA ALA A 277 2.19 5.15 -38.24
C ALA A 277 3.40 5.92 -38.83
N ASP A 278 3.96 6.89 -38.09
CA ASP A 278 5.03 7.77 -38.58
C ASP A 278 6.39 7.55 -37.87
N LYS A 279 7.48 7.68 -38.63
CA LYS A 279 8.86 7.55 -38.09
C LYS A 279 9.20 8.58 -37.00
N LEU A 280 8.74 9.83 -37.15
CA LEU A 280 9.02 10.91 -36.19
C LEU A 280 8.28 10.65 -34.86
N HIS A 281 7.02 10.24 -34.96
CA HIS A 281 6.19 9.84 -33.83
C HIS A 281 6.76 8.62 -33.08
N LYS A 282 7.40 7.67 -33.78
CA LYS A 282 8.07 6.52 -33.15
C LYS A 282 9.26 6.93 -32.26
N SER A 283 10.00 7.98 -32.61
CA SER A 283 11.10 8.48 -31.78
C SER A 283 10.57 9.19 -30.53
N ALA A 284 9.60 10.09 -30.72
CA ALA A 284 8.94 10.80 -29.62
C ALA A 284 8.29 9.83 -28.63
N PHE A 285 7.64 8.78 -29.12
CA PHE A 285 7.03 7.74 -28.28
C PHE A 285 8.07 7.00 -27.42
N ARG A 286 9.27 6.71 -27.95
CA ARG A 286 10.34 6.07 -27.16
C ARG A 286 10.83 6.97 -26.02
N VAL A 287 11.03 8.26 -26.31
CA VAL A 287 11.43 9.25 -25.29
C VAL A 287 10.34 9.38 -24.22
N LEU A 288 9.07 9.45 -24.63
CA LEU A 288 7.93 9.51 -23.72
C LEU A 288 7.84 8.27 -22.82
N MET A 289 8.04 7.07 -23.38
CA MET A 289 8.07 5.83 -22.62
C MET A 289 9.22 5.80 -21.61
N ALA A 290 10.42 6.26 -22.00
CA ALA A 290 11.56 6.35 -21.09
C ALA A 290 11.27 7.33 -19.94
N PHE A 291 10.70 8.49 -20.24
CA PHE A 291 10.27 9.46 -19.24
C PHE A 291 9.21 8.88 -18.29
N TRP A 292 8.24 8.14 -18.82
CA TRP A 292 7.20 7.48 -18.03
C TRP A 292 7.77 6.40 -17.09
N VAL A 293 8.71 5.58 -17.56
CA VAL A 293 9.43 4.61 -16.71
C VAL A 293 10.22 5.32 -15.61
N LEU A 294 10.92 6.41 -15.95
CA LEU A 294 11.65 7.22 -14.98
C LEU A 294 10.72 7.84 -13.93
N LEU A 295 9.56 8.36 -14.35
CA LEU A 295 8.54 8.90 -13.45
C LEU A 295 8.05 7.82 -12.47
N ILE A 296 7.72 6.62 -12.94
CA ILE A 296 7.32 5.51 -12.05
C ILE A 296 8.45 5.15 -11.09
N GLY A 297 9.70 5.08 -11.58
CA GLY A 297 10.86 4.82 -10.73
C GLY A 297 11.02 5.85 -9.62
N LEU A 298 10.85 7.14 -9.93
CA LEU A 298 10.89 8.22 -8.93
C LEU A 298 9.76 8.11 -7.91
N LEU A 299 8.54 7.78 -8.34
CA LEU A 299 7.41 7.61 -7.42
C LEU A 299 7.60 6.38 -6.51
N VAL A 300 8.13 5.27 -7.03
CA VAL A 300 8.48 4.10 -6.21
C VAL A 300 9.58 4.44 -5.21
N ALA A 301 10.61 5.16 -5.63
CA ALA A 301 11.64 5.65 -4.71
C ALA A 301 11.03 6.55 -3.64
N GLY A 302 10.10 7.43 -4.01
CA GLY A 302 9.30 8.23 -3.09
C GLY A 302 8.55 7.38 -2.07
N MET A 303 7.87 6.31 -2.49
CA MET A 303 7.21 5.39 -1.55
C MET A 303 8.20 4.77 -0.55
N ILE A 304 9.34 4.27 -1.03
CA ILE A 304 10.35 3.65 -0.16
C ILE A 304 10.88 4.66 0.85
N VAL A 305 11.19 5.89 0.40
CA VAL A 305 11.61 6.98 1.29
C VAL A 305 10.53 7.31 2.33
N GLY A 306 9.26 7.43 1.91
CA GLY A 306 8.14 7.67 2.83
C GLY A 306 8.00 6.56 3.89
N LEU A 307 8.11 5.30 3.48
CA LEU A 307 8.05 4.16 4.39
C LEU A 307 9.22 4.13 5.37
N GLU A 308 10.44 4.39 4.90
CA GLU A 308 11.64 4.49 5.75
C GLU A 308 11.53 5.65 6.75
N MET A 309 10.96 6.79 6.33
CA MET A 309 10.70 7.92 7.22
C MET A 309 9.75 7.54 8.35
N MET A 310 8.62 6.88 8.03
CA MET A 310 7.67 6.41 9.05
C MET A 310 8.32 5.40 10.02
N TRP A 311 9.09 4.44 9.51
CA TRP A 311 9.80 3.48 10.37
C TRP A 311 10.88 4.12 11.24
N ARG A 312 11.57 5.14 10.73
CA ARG A 312 12.56 5.91 11.50
C ARG A 312 11.88 6.73 12.59
N GLN A 313 10.79 7.42 12.25
CA GLN A 313 9.95 8.18 13.18
C GLN A 313 9.43 7.29 14.31
N ARG A 314 8.81 6.15 14.00
CA ARG A 314 8.32 5.20 15.00
C ARG A 314 9.41 4.72 15.95
N ARG A 315 10.57 4.29 15.41
CA ARG A 315 11.71 3.83 16.24
C ARG A 315 12.20 4.92 17.20
N HIS A 316 12.15 6.17 16.73
CA HIS A 316 12.55 7.31 17.54
C HIS A 316 11.54 7.60 18.66
N LEU A 317 10.23 7.65 18.37
CA LEU A 317 9.22 7.78 19.44
C LEU A 317 9.33 6.69 20.48
N LYS A 318 9.49 5.43 20.03
CA LYS A 318 9.63 4.30 20.95
C LYS A 318 10.80 4.48 21.92
N SER A 319 11.90 5.10 21.47
CA SER A 319 13.05 5.38 22.34
C SER A 319 12.79 6.49 23.36
N LEU A 320 11.91 7.44 23.05
CA LEU A 320 11.56 8.57 23.91
C LEU A 320 10.44 8.24 24.89
N ALA A 321 9.36 7.62 24.42
CA ALA A 321 8.17 7.33 25.21
C ALA A 321 8.34 6.13 26.16
N ARG A 322 9.35 5.27 25.94
CA ARG A 322 9.63 4.05 26.73
C ARG A 322 8.34 3.26 27.03
N ASP A 323 7.93 3.17 28.29
CA ASP A 323 6.78 2.38 28.76
C ASP A 323 5.42 3.03 28.47
N GLN A 324 5.39 4.31 28.06
CA GLN A 324 4.18 5.04 27.67
C GLN A 324 3.91 5.01 26.16
N PHE A 325 4.66 4.20 25.41
CA PHE A 325 4.49 4.10 23.96
C PHE A 325 3.28 3.23 23.59
N GLU A 326 2.15 3.86 23.26
CA GLU A 326 0.88 3.17 23.00
C GLU A 326 0.84 2.43 21.64
N ASP A 327 1.71 2.81 20.70
CA ASP A 327 1.79 2.27 19.33
C ASP A 327 2.22 0.79 19.21
N ASP A 328 2.70 0.19 20.29
CA ASP A 328 3.03 -1.24 20.34
C ASP A 328 1.79 -2.11 20.64
N GLN A 329 0.66 -1.51 21.00
CA GLN A 329 -0.59 -2.21 21.22
C GLN A 329 -1.29 -2.53 19.89
N TRP A 330 -1.89 -3.72 19.81
CA TRP A 330 -2.69 -4.14 18.67
C TRP A 330 -4.14 -3.67 18.82
N GLY A 331 -4.58 -2.80 17.93
CA GLY A 331 -5.98 -2.35 17.83
C GLY A 331 -6.80 -3.15 16.81
N PHE A 332 -8.13 -3.03 16.89
CA PHE A 332 -9.03 -3.57 15.86
C PHE A 332 -8.75 -2.94 14.48
N GLY A 333 -8.50 -1.63 14.43
CA GLY A 333 -8.17 -0.90 13.20
C GLY A 333 -6.94 -1.48 12.50
N GLN A 334 -5.89 -1.80 13.25
CA GLN A 334 -4.67 -2.43 12.74
C GLN A 334 -4.92 -3.83 12.15
N ILE A 335 -5.73 -4.65 12.82
CA ILE A 335 -6.07 -5.98 12.31
C ILE A 335 -6.92 -5.86 11.05
N ALA A 336 -7.89 -4.94 11.03
CA ALA A 336 -8.71 -4.65 9.86
C ALA A 336 -7.85 -4.14 8.68
N ALA A 337 -6.84 -3.30 8.94
CA ALA A 337 -5.89 -2.83 7.95
C ALA A 337 -5.11 -3.97 7.29
N LEU A 338 -4.71 -4.99 8.06
CA LEU A 338 -4.03 -6.17 7.50
C LEU A 338 -4.98 -7.06 6.70
N THR A 339 -6.23 -7.22 7.13
CA THR A 339 -7.20 -8.08 6.43
C THR A 339 -7.67 -7.51 5.10
N ILE A 340 -7.53 -6.20 4.86
CA ILE A 340 -7.73 -5.58 3.53
C ILE A 340 -6.90 -6.27 2.44
N TRP A 341 -5.74 -6.85 2.79
CA TRP A 341 -4.87 -7.54 1.84
C TRP A 341 -5.24 -9.01 1.59
N ALA A 342 -6.16 -9.58 2.35
CA ALA A 342 -6.56 -10.99 2.24
C ALA A 342 -7.06 -11.39 0.84
N PRO A 343 -7.89 -10.59 0.12
CA PRO A 343 -8.34 -10.94 -1.23
C PRO A 343 -7.20 -11.22 -2.21
N ILE A 344 -6.08 -10.51 -2.08
CA ILE A 344 -4.90 -10.68 -2.95
C ILE A 344 -4.29 -12.07 -2.75
N VAL A 345 -4.12 -12.48 -1.49
CA VAL A 345 -3.54 -13.78 -1.12
C VAL A 345 -4.46 -14.91 -1.55
N VAL A 346 -5.76 -14.76 -1.31
CA VAL A 346 -6.77 -15.77 -1.68
C VAL A 346 -6.79 -16.00 -3.19
N GLU A 347 -6.82 -14.94 -3.99
CA GLU A 347 -6.83 -15.04 -5.46
C GLU A 347 -5.53 -15.63 -6.01
N PHE A 348 -4.40 -15.28 -5.41
CA PHE A 348 -3.13 -15.90 -5.74
C PHE A 348 -3.15 -17.42 -5.51
N ILE A 349 -3.72 -17.87 -4.38
CA ILE A 349 -3.86 -19.30 -4.07
C ILE A 349 -4.79 -19.98 -5.09
N TYR A 350 -5.91 -19.36 -5.47
CA TYR A 350 -6.82 -19.91 -6.48
C TYR A 350 -6.14 -20.11 -7.83
N ILE A 351 -5.38 -19.12 -8.31
CA ILE A 351 -4.64 -19.22 -9.57
C ILE A 351 -3.57 -20.32 -9.50
N LEU A 352 -2.83 -20.42 -8.39
CA LEU A 352 -1.85 -21.50 -8.22
C LEU A 352 -2.49 -22.89 -8.19
N ASN A 353 -3.65 -23.01 -7.56
CA ASN A 353 -4.40 -24.27 -7.51
C ASN A 353 -4.89 -24.66 -8.91
N ASP A 354 -5.45 -23.72 -9.67
CA ASP A 354 -5.90 -23.96 -11.04
C ASP A 354 -4.74 -24.43 -11.94
N LEU A 355 -3.58 -23.75 -11.87
CA LEU A 355 -2.36 -24.19 -12.57
C LEU A 355 -1.89 -25.59 -12.17
N ALA A 356 -1.97 -25.93 -10.88
CA ALA A 356 -1.60 -27.26 -10.39
C ALA A 356 -2.56 -28.32 -10.94
N GLN A 357 -3.86 -28.04 -11.00
CA GLN A 357 -4.88 -28.93 -11.57
C GLN A 357 -4.70 -29.12 -13.07
N GLU A 358 -4.44 -28.06 -13.83
CA GLU A 358 -4.16 -28.15 -15.27
C GLU A 358 -2.93 -29.02 -15.56
N LYS A 359 -1.85 -28.82 -14.79
CA LYS A 359 -0.62 -29.61 -14.94
C LYS A 359 -0.87 -31.08 -14.61
N SER A 360 -1.64 -31.38 -13.57
CA SER A 360 -2.05 -32.74 -13.21
C SER A 360 -2.86 -33.39 -14.33
N ARG A 361 -3.85 -32.69 -14.91
CA ARG A 361 -4.63 -33.18 -16.05
C ARG A 361 -3.78 -33.43 -17.29
N ARG A 362 -2.81 -32.55 -17.57
CA ARG A 362 -1.88 -32.72 -18.70
C ARG A 362 -0.96 -33.93 -18.48
N TRP A 363 -0.47 -34.10 -17.27
CA TRP A 363 0.34 -35.27 -16.87
C TRP A 363 -0.46 -36.58 -16.98
N GLY A 364 -1.70 -36.61 -16.47
CA GLY A 364 -2.59 -37.76 -16.60
C GLY A 364 -2.85 -38.15 -18.06
N ARG A 365 -3.07 -37.17 -18.94
CA ARG A 365 -3.21 -37.41 -20.39
C ARG A 365 -1.92 -37.95 -21.02
N GLY A 366 -0.76 -37.43 -20.60
CA GLY A 366 0.55 -37.91 -21.06
C GLY A 366 0.80 -39.36 -20.66
N ASN A 367 0.54 -39.71 -19.40
CA ASN A 367 0.64 -41.07 -18.89
C ASN A 367 -0.30 -42.02 -19.63
N HIS A 368 -1.54 -41.59 -19.92
CA HIS A 368 -2.47 -42.43 -20.68
C HIS A 368 -1.98 -42.69 -22.11
N ARG A 369 -1.42 -41.69 -22.80
CA ARG A 369 -0.79 -41.88 -24.12
C ARG A 369 0.43 -42.80 -24.06
N LEU A 370 1.28 -42.66 -23.04
CA LEU A 370 2.42 -43.54 -22.82
C LEU A 370 1.97 -44.98 -22.54
N SER A 371 0.92 -45.19 -21.74
CA SER A 371 0.39 -46.54 -21.51
C SER A 371 -0.16 -47.19 -22.78
N VAL A 372 -0.79 -46.42 -23.68
CA VAL A 372 -1.26 -46.93 -24.97
C VAL A 372 -0.09 -47.24 -25.92
N MET A 373 0.96 -46.41 -25.94
CA MET A 373 2.16 -46.67 -26.75
C MET A 373 3.02 -47.83 -26.24
N LEU A 374 3.09 -48.03 -24.92
CA LEU A 374 3.89 -49.09 -24.28
C LEU A 374 3.13 -50.41 -24.15
N SER A 375 1.83 -50.43 -24.41
CA SER A 375 1.00 -51.65 -24.48
C SER A 375 0.46 -51.93 -25.90
N PRO A 376 1.30 -51.99 -26.95
CA PRO A 376 0.82 -52.23 -28.32
C PRO A 376 0.53 -53.71 -28.62
N LYS A 377 0.62 -54.61 -27.64
CA LYS A 377 0.56 -56.06 -27.86
C LYS A 377 -0.33 -56.79 -26.87
N ILE A 378 -1.65 -56.75 -27.07
CA ILE A 378 -2.59 -57.88 -26.87
C ILE A 378 -3.78 -57.67 -27.83
N LEU A 379 -3.49 -57.49 -29.12
CA LEU A 379 -4.53 -57.39 -30.16
C LEU A 379 -4.06 -58.11 -31.44
N GLN A 380 -3.42 -59.26 -31.24
CA GLN A 380 -2.99 -60.14 -32.33
C GLN A 380 -3.26 -61.63 -32.05
N ASP A 381 -4.11 -61.95 -31.07
CA ASP A 381 -4.59 -63.31 -30.82
C ASP A 381 -6.07 -63.27 -30.42
N GLU A 382 -6.95 -62.99 -31.39
CA GLU A 382 -8.31 -63.55 -31.42
C GLU A 382 -8.96 -63.29 -32.79
N GLN A 383 -8.65 -64.18 -33.73
CA GLN A 383 -9.50 -64.51 -34.88
C GLN A 383 -9.57 -66.03 -34.90
N PRO A 384 -10.75 -66.66 -34.72
CA PRO A 384 -11.65 -66.94 -35.86
C PRO A 384 -13.15 -66.87 -35.42
N VAL A 385 -14.22 -66.79 -36.22
CA VAL A 385 -14.72 -67.49 -37.43
C VAL A 385 -15.94 -66.66 -37.92
N PRO A 386 -16.25 -66.60 -39.23
CA PRO A 386 -17.49 -66.00 -39.75
C PRO A 386 -18.67 -66.99 -39.68
N SER A 387 -19.77 -66.58 -39.04
CA SER A 387 -21.05 -67.28 -39.12
C SER A 387 -22.14 -66.32 -39.58
N GLN A 388 -22.67 -66.62 -40.75
CA GLN A 388 -23.88 -66.08 -41.34
C GLN A 388 -25.09 -66.29 -40.41
N ALA A 389 -26.03 -65.34 -40.38
CA ALA A 389 -27.40 -65.54 -40.88
C ALA A 389 -28.42 -64.66 -40.15
N SER A 390 -29.13 -63.87 -40.97
CA SER A 390 -30.57 -63.62 -40.94
C SER A 390 -31.21 -62.61 -39.97
N GLU A 391 -32.25 -61.99 -40.57
CA GLU A 391 -33.46 -61.38 -40.01
C GLU A 391 -33.49 -59.90 -39.59
N SER A 392 -33.88 -59.09 -40.59
CA SER A 392 -35.06 -58.20 -40.59
C SER A 392 -35.61 -57.66 -39.27
N GLN A 393 -35.74 -56.33 -39.18
CA GLN A 393 -37.02 -55.59 -39.05
C GLN A 393 -36.69 -54.08 -38.93
N THR A 394 -37.21 -53.22 -39.82
CA THR A 394 -38.42 -52.39 -39.63
C THR A 394 -38.10 -51.16 -38.75
N GLU A 395 -37.86 -50.00 -39.38
CA GLU A 395 -38.85 -48.91 -39.49
C GLU A 395 -38.89 -48.01 -38.24
N MET A 396 -38.40 -46.77 -38.35
CA MET A 396 -39.24 -45.58 -38.21
C MET A 396 -38.41 -44.30 -38.28
N LYS A 397 -38.90 -43.47 -39.18
CA LYS A 397 -38.68 -42.06 -39.45
C LYS A 397 -39.04 -41.23 -38.20
N GLU A 398 -38.18 -40.31 -37.78
CA GLU A 398 -38.66 -39.10 -37.12
C GLU A 398 -37.84 -37.86 -37.51
N GLN A 399 -38.56 -36.95 -38.16
CA GLN A 399 -38.18 -35.58 -38.46
C GLN A 399 -38.41 -34.71 -37.22
N GLY A 400 -37.50 -33.77 -36.96
CA GLY A 400 -37.79 -32.62 -36.12
C GLY A 400 -36.49 -32.03 -35.57
N GLY A 401 -36.19 -30.75 -35.63
CA GLY A 401 -36.91 -29.61 -36.16
C GLY A 401 -35.97 -28.43 -35.97
N SER A 402 -35.69 -27.72 -37.06
CA SER A 402 -34.90 -26.49 -37.05
C SER A 402 -35.77 -25.36 -36.48
N ARG A 403 -35.31 -24.70 -35.41
CA ARG A 403 -35.93 -23.47 -34.91
C ARG A 403 -34.85 -22.50 -34.43
N SER A 404 -34.33 -21.71 -35.36
CA SER A 404 -33.59 -20.48 -35.04
C SER A 404 -34.60 -19.39 -34.70
N ILE A 405 -34.57 -18.89 -33.47
CA ILE A 405 -35.29 -17.68 -33.06
C ILE A 405 -34.36 -16.50 -33.34
N VAL A 406 -34.80 -15.63 -34.25
CA VAL A 406 -34.25 -14.30 -34.48
C VAL A 406 -34.90 -13.37 -33.45
N GLU A 407 -34.10 -12.80 -32.57
CA GLU A 407 -34.55 -11.74 -31.66
C GLU A 407 -34.31 -10.38 -32.34
N VAL A 408 -35.40 -9.68 -32.63
CA VAL A 408 -35.44 -8.33 -33.21
C VAL A 408 -35.41 -7.33 -32.06
N SER A 409 -34.40 -6.47 -32.03
CA SER A 409 -34.36 -5.29 -31.17
C SER A 409 -34.84 -4.04 -31.94
N GLY A 410 -35.88 -3.40 -31.42
CA GLY A 410 -36.34 -2.04 -31.72
C GLY A 410 -37.47 -1.74 -30.73
N ALA A 411 -37.59 -0.61 -30.04
CA ALA A 411 -37.12 0.78 -30.18
C ALA A 411 -37.24 1.41 -28.76
N PRO A 412 -37.39 2.73 -28.58
CA PRO A 412 -36.78 3.89 -29.22
C PRO A 412 -35.71 4.57 -28.34
#